data_AF-A0A8S2SWI0-F1
#
_entry.id   AF-A0A8S2SWI0-F1
#
_cell.length_a   1.000
_cell.length_b   1.000
_cell.length_c   1.000
_cell.angle_alpha   90.00
_cell.angle_beta   90.00
_cell.angle_gamma   90.00
#
_symmetry.space_group_name_H-M   'P 1'
#
loop_
_entity.id
_entity.type
_entity.pdbx_description
1 polymer ?
#
loop_
_entity_poly.entity_id
_entity_poly.type
_entity_poly.pdbx_seq_one_letter_code
_entity_poly.pdbx_strand_id
1 'polypeptide(L)'
;MWSAYIASINDALSLVESKTVFLPSNLERLFGYVWARLINLIGMSRKNINLSETIKNQRAFLPRRMLLDKFLISPRFDWLSYIGNIWVKLTCNYEARVYARLTLESIALSKILTMKHLGHAIINAFLFRCDPSFKNDL
;
A
#
# COMPACT_ATOMS: atom_id res chain seq x y z
N MET A 1 0.55 -17.37 0.32
CA MET A 1 1.78 -16.53 0.36
C MET A 1 1.46 -15.12 0.84
N TRP A 2 0.60 -14.36 0.14
CA TRP A 2 0.22 -13.01 0.59
C TRP A 2 -0.42 -12.96 1.98
N SER A 3 -1.27 -13.93 2.33
CA SER A 3 -1.85 -14.07 3.67
C SER A 3 -0.77 -14.10 4.77
N ALA A 4 0.26 -14.92 4.61
CA ALA A 4 1.38 -14.99 5.55
C ALA A 4 2.18 -13.67 5.63
N TYR A 5 2.38 -12.99 4.49
CA TYR A 5 3.04 -11.67 4.47
C TYR A 5 2.20 -10.60 5.19
N ILE A 6 0.89 -10.57 4.96
CA ILE A 6 -0.04 -9.63 5.60
C ILE A 6 -0.05 -9.85 7.11
N ALA A 7 -0.20 -11.10 7.55
CA ALA A 7 -0.15 -11.46 8.97
C ALA A 7 1.17 -11.02 9.61
N SER A 8 2.32 -11.33 8.98
CA SER A 8 3.63 -10.92 9.48
C SER A 8 3.78 -9.40 9.57
N ILE A 9 3.27 -8.65 8.59
CA ILE A 9 3.31 -7.19 8.62
C ILE A 9 2.42 -6.66 9.74
N ASN A 10 1.19 -7.16 9.86
CA ASN A 10 0.24 -6.72 10.87
C ASN A 10 0.81 -6.91 12.29
N ASP A 11 1.43 -8.07 12.56
CA ASP A 11 2.09 -8.34 13.84
C ASP A 11 3.28 -7.42 14.08
N ALA A 12 4.05 -7.12 13.03
CA ALA A 12 5.24 -6.29 13.10
C ALA A 12 4.95 -4.77 13.11
N LEU A 13 3.75 -4.31 12.75
CA LEU A 13 3.44 -2.88 12.58
C LEU A 13 3.73 -2.06 13.84
N SER A 14 3.32 -2.57 15.02
CA SER A 14 3.56 -1.91 16.31
C SER A 14 5.06 -1.78 16.63
N LEU A 15 5.83 -2.83 16.33
CA LEU A 15 7.28 -2.84 16.47
C LEU A 15 7.93 -1.86 15.49
N VAL A 16 7.50 -1.85 14.22
CA VAL A 16 8.00 -0.92 13.20
C VAL A 16 7.75 0.52 13.64
N GLU A 17 6.55 0.85 14.10
CA GLU A 17 6.20 2.19 14.61
C GLU A 17 7.08 2.60 15.79
N SER A 18 7.39 1.68 16.71
CA SER A 18 8.32 1.95 17.82
C SER A 18 9.77 2.19 17.37
N LYS A 19 10.16 1.62 16.22
CA LYS A 19 11.54 1.67 15.71
C LYS A 19 11.77 2.80 14.73
N THR A 20 10.75 3.24 14.00
CA THR A 20 10.88 4.35 13.05
C THR A 20 11.35 5.62 13.75
N VAL A 21 10.98 5.84 15.03
CA VAL A 21 11.43 6.99 15.84
C VAL A 21 12.97 7.15 15.90
N PHE A 22 13.74 6.06 15.78
CA PHE A 22 15.21 6.11 15.79
C PHE A 22 15.83 6.50 14.44
N LEU A 23 15.02 6.69 13.39
CA LEU A 23 15.51 7.09 12.07
C LEU A 23 16.03 8.55 12.11
N PRO A 24 17.07 8.85 11.30
CA PRO A 24 17.88 10.07 11.46
C PRO A 24 17.18 11.36 11.04
N SER A 25 16.06 11.28 10.31
CA SER A 25 15.33 12.44 9.80
C SER A 25 13.82 12.24 9.94
N ASN A 26 13.07 13.33 10.02
CA ASN A 26 11.60 13.25 10.08
C ASN A 26 11.00 12.69 8.79
N LEU A 27 11.62 12.97 7.63
CA LEU A 27 11.21 12.38 6.35
C LEU A 27 11.44 10.87 6.29
N GLU A 28 12.56 10.37 6.81
CA GLU A 28 12.85 8.94 6.85
C GLU A 28 11.92 8.21 7.83
N ARG A 29 11.61 8.83 8.98
CA ARG A 29 10.59 8.36 9.94
C ARG A 29 9.24 8.19 9.27
N LEU A 30 8.78 9.24 8.58
CA LEU A 30 7.50 9.25 7.89
C LEU A 30 7.48 8.22 6.77
N PHE A 31 8.54 8.16 5.95
CA PHE A 31 8.66 7.17 4.88
C PHE A 31 8.61 5.73 5.41
N GLY A 32 9.39 5.40 6.43
CA GLY A 32 9.42 4.04 7.00
C GLY A 32 8.06 3.59 7.53
N TYR A 33 7.37 4.47 8.26
CA TYR A 33 6.02 4.19 8.77
C TYR A 33 5.00 4.01 7.64
N VAL A 34 4.99 4.94 6.69
CA VAL A 34 4.11 4.93 5.52
C VAL A 34 4.34 3.70 4.65
N TRP A 35 5.60 3.34 4.42
CA TRP A 35 5.99 2.24 3.56
C TRP A 35 5.49 0.90 4.12
N ALA A 36 5.61 0.68 5.43
CA ALA A 36 5.08 -0.52 6.08
C ALA A 36 3.57 -0.68 5.84
N ARG A 37 2.82 0.43 5.91
CA ARG A 37 1.39 0.44 5.60
C ARG A 37 1.11 0.22 4.12
N LEU A 38 1.91 0.80 3.23
CA LEU A 38 1.76 0.63 1.78
C LEU A 38 2.00 -0.83 1.36
N ILE A 39 2.99 -1.52 1.94
CA ILE A 39 3.21 -2.95 1.68
C ILE A 39 1.98 -3.76 2.08
N ASN A 40 1.36 -3.44 3.20
CA ASN A 40 0.12 -4.11 3.63
C ASN A 40 -1.00 -3.96 2.57
N LEU A 41 -1.20 -2.75 2.05
CA LEU A 41 -2.17 -2.48 0.98
C LEU A 41 -1.83 -3.21 -0.33
N ILE A 42 -0.55 -3.28 -0.70
CA ILE A 42 -0.07 -4.05 -1.85
C ILE A 42 -0.38 -5.54 -1.64
N GLY A 43 -0.13 -6.07 -0.44
CA GLY A 43 -0.40 -7.45 -0.10
C GLY A 43 -1.88 -7.81 -0.22
N MET A 44 -2.76 -6.98 0.34
CA MET A 44 -4.22 -7.15 0.21
C MET A 44 -4.69 -7.13 -1.26
N SER A 45 -4.04 -6.32 -2.10
CA SER A 45 -4.34 -6.29 -3.54
C SER A 45 -3.88 -7.55 -4.28
N ARG A 46 -3.15 -8.46 -3.65
CA ARG A 46 -2.56 -9.69 -4.25
C ARG A 46 -1.74 -9.40 -5.50
N LYS A 47 -0.98 -8.30 -5.50
CA LYS A 47 -0.14 -7.93 -6.65
C LYS A 47 0.88 -9.04 -6.94
N ASN A 48 1.30 -9.20 -8.19
CA ASN A 48 2.35 -10.17 -8.51
C ASN A 48 3.68 -9.76 -7.84
N ILE A 49 4.38 -10.72 -7.26
CA ILE A 49 5.67 -10.56 -6.55
C ILE A 49 6.80 -11.31 -7.25
N ASN A 50 6.63 -11.62 -8.54
CA ASN A 50 7.75 -12.12 -9.34
C ASN A 50 8.91 -11.10 -9.37
N LEU A 51 10.08 -11.56 -9.79
CA LEU A 51 11.31 -10.75 -9.79
C LEU A 51 11.14 -9.42 -10.56
N SER A 52 10.51 -9.48 -11.74
CA SER A 52 10.31 -8.32 -12.60
C SER A 52 9.45 -7.24 -11.92
N GLU A 53 8.30 -7.63 -11.36
CA GLU A 53 7.38 -6.70 -10.71
C GLU A 53 7.98 -6.16 -9.40
N THR A 54 8.75 -6.98 -8.68
CA THR A 54 9.49 -6.55 -7.49
C THR A 54 10.51 -5.47 -7.81
N ILE A 55 11.34 -5.67 -8.84
CA ILE A 55 12.33 -4.67 -9.28
C ILE A 55 11.65 -3.37 -9.72
N LYS A 56 10.53 -3.47 -10.46
CA LYS A 56 9.74 -2.31 -10.89
C LYS A 56 9.22 -1.52 -9.68
N ASN A 57 8.65 -2.19 -8.68
CA ASN A 57 8.14 -1.53 -7.48
C ASN A 57 9.27 -0.91 -6.63
N GLN A 58 10.41 -1.59 -6.47
CA GLN A 58 11.56 -1.03 -5.75
C GLN A 58 12.04 0.27 -6.40
N ARG A 59 12.15 0.30 -7.74
CA ARG A 59 12.57 1.51 -8.46
C ARG A 59 11.57 2.65 -8.38
N ALA A 60 10.27 2.34 -8.29
CA ALA A 60 9.20 3.33 -8.26
C ALA A 60 9.01 3.96 -6.87
N PHE A 61 9.16 3.18 -5.79
CA PHE A 61 8.78 3.61 -4.44
C PHE A 61 9.95 3.78 -3.49
N LEU A 62 11.07 3.04 -3.65
CA LEU A 62 12.17 3.11 -2.70
C LEU A 62 13.18 4.20 -3.10
N PRO A 63 13.54 5.11 -2.19
CA PRO A 63 14.61 6.05 -2.44
C PRO A 63 15.94 5.30 -2.53
N ARG A 64 16.86 5.79 -3.37
CA ARG A 64 18.19 5.17 -3.56
C ARG A 64 19.11 5.34 -2.35
N ARG A 65 18.77 6.23 -1.42
CA ARG A 65 19.52 6.60 -0.21
C ARG A 65 18.52 7.01 0.87
N MET A 66 18.94 7.00 2.13
CA MET A 66 18.14 7.54 3.24
C MET A 66 17.74 8.99 2.95
N LEU A 67 16.49 9.32 3.27
CA LEU A 67 15.94 10.66 3.16
C LEU A 67 16.51 11.52 4.29
N LEU A 68 16.91 12.74 3.95
CA LEU A 68 17.37 13.75 4.89
C LEU A 68 16.43 14.95 4.83
N ASP A 69 16.22 15.65 5.94
CA ASP A 69 15.26 16.77 6.06
C ASP A 69 15.57 17.98 5.14
N LYS A 70 16.67 17.92 4.38
CA LYS A 70 17.01 18.89 3.32
C LYS A 70 16.24 18.66 2.01
N PHE A 71 15.57 17.51 1.85
CA PHE A 71 14.75 17.21 0.67
C PHE A 71 13.30 17.62 0.92
N LEU A 72 12.85 18.70 0.29
CA LEU A 72 11.50 19.30 0.42
C LEU A 72 10.36 18.45 -0.22
N ILE A 73 10.55 17.14 -0.31
CA ILE A 73 9.57 16.21 -0.87
C ILE A 73 8.89 15.51 0.30
N SER A 74 7.76 16.08 0.74
CA SER A 74 6.86 15.36 1.64
C SER A 74 6.35 14.10 0.91
N PRO A 75 6.52 12.89 1.49
CA PRO A 75 5.93 11.68 0.96
C PRO A 75 4.40 11.87 0.86
N ARG A 76 3.84 11.81 -0.35
CA ARG A 76 2.41 12.06 -0.64
C ARG A 76 1.48 10.95 -0.11
N PHE A 77 1.61 10.54 1.14
CA PHE A 77 0.99 9.32 1.65
C PHE A 77 0.19 9.49 2.94
N ASP A 78 -0.02 10.73 3.41
CA ASP A 78 -0.80 11.02 4.63
C ASP A 78 -2.22 10.41 4.59
N TRP A 79 -2.79 10.28 3.40
CA TRP A 79 -4.10 9.69 3.15
C TRP A 79 -4.16 8.16 3.28
N LEU A 80 -3.01 7.44 3.25
CA LEU A 80 -2.99 5.98 3.39
C LEU A 80 -3.50 5.51 4.75
N SER A 81 -3.40 6.38 5.76
CA SER A 81 -3.84 6.09 7.11
C SER A 81 -5.35 5.85 7.21
N TYR A 82 -6.14 6.60 6.44
CA TYR A 82 -7.60 6.53 6.37
C TYR A 82 -8.11 5.37 5.52
N ILE A 83 -7.25 4.82 4.67
CA ILE A 83 -7.68 3.88 3.64
C ILE A 83 -7.68 2.42 4.09
N GLY A 84 -6.90 2.03 5.09
CA GLY A 84 -6.77 0.62 5.51
C GLY A 84 -8.10 -0.13 5.64
N ASN A 85 -9.06 0.45 6.36
CA ASN A 85 -10.38 -0.16 6.58
C ASN A 85 -11.22 -0.26 5.30
N ILE A 86 -11.14 0.77 4.45
CA ILE A 86 -11.83 0.79 3.16
C ILE A 86 -11.17 -0.21 2.20
N TRP A 87 -9.85 -0.33 2.25
CA TRP A 87 -9.04 -1.15 1.34
C TRP A 87 -9.32 -2.63 1.45
N VAL A 88 -9.61 -3.12 2.66
CA VAL A 88 -10.10 -4.47 2.88
C VAL A 88 -11.33 -4.73 2.03
N LYS A 89 -12.29 -3.80 2.02
CA LYS A 89 -13.48 -3.90 1.19
C LYS A 89 -13.16 -3.77 -0.30
N LEU A 90 -12.23 -2.88 -0.68
CA LEU A 90 -11.81 -2.69 -2.08
C LEU A 90 -11.06 -3.88 -2.68
N THR A 91 -10.50 -4.75 -1.84
CA THR A 91 -9.70 -5.90 -2.28
C THR A 91 -10.42 -7.24 -2.11
N CYS A 92 -11.65 -7.21 -1.57
CA CYS A 92 -12.38 -8.41 -1.20
C CYS A 92 -12.94 -9.20 -2.39
N ASN A 93 -13.20 -8.54 -3.52
CA ASN A 93 -13.65 -9.18 -4.76
C ASN A 93 -12.66 -8.91 -5.90
N TYR A 94 -12.69 -9.75 -6.93
CA TYR A 94 -11.78 -9.63 -8.07
C TYR A 94 -11.87 -8.27 -8.79
N GLU A 95 -13.07 -7.81 -9.14
CA GLU A 95 -13.29 -6.59 -9.93
C GLU A 95 -12.72 -5.34 -9.25
N ALA A 96 -13.07 -5.14 -7.97
CA ALA A 96 -12.56 -4.04 -7.17
C ALA A 96 -11.05 -4.14 -6.96
N ARG A 97 -10.52 -5.36 -6.77
CA ARG A 97 -9.08 -5.60 -6.57
C ARG A 97 -8.24 -5.19 -7.77
N VAL A 98 -8.73 -5.39 -9.00
CA VAL A 98 -8.03 -4.93 -10.21
C VAL A 98 -7.84 -3.40 -10.17
N TYR A 99 -8.91 -2.65 -9.87
CA TYR A 99 -8.83 -1.19 -9.76
C TYR A 99 -8.03 -0.72 -8.53
N ALA A 100 -8.05 -1.47 -7.42
CA ALA A 100 -7.19 -1.21 -6.27
C ALA A 100 -5.69 -1.33 -6.63
N ARG A 101 -5.30 -2.33 -7.44
CA ARG A 101 -3.94 -2.44 -7.98
C ARG A 101 -3.56 -1.26 -8.86
N LEU A 102 -4.44 -0.87 -9.79
CA LEU A 102 -4.22 0.29 -10.67
C LEU A 102 -4.10 1.59 -9.87
N THR A 103 -4.86 1.71 -8.78
CA THR A 103 -4.73 2.82 -7.83
C THR A 103 -3.31 2.86 -7.29
N LEU A 104 -2.78 1.75 -6.75
CA LEU A 104 -1.41 1.69 -6.21
C LEU A 104 -0.35 2.03 -7.27
N GLU A 105 -0.50 1.54 -8.50
CA GLU A 105 0.44 1.82 -9.60
C GLU A 105 0.43 3.28 -10.03
N SER A 106 -0.72 3.95 -9.94
CA SER A 106 -0.89 5.33 -10.35
C SER A 106 -0.53 6.36 -9.27
N ILE A 107 -0.40 5.97 -7.99
CA ILE A 107 -0.04 6.87 -6.88
C ILE A 107 1.24 7.65 -7.16
N ALA A 108 2.26 6.98 -7.69
CA ALA A 108 3.56 7.58 -7.99
C ALA A 108 3.54 8.42 -9.29
N LEU A 109 2.52 8.25 -10.14
CA LEU A 109 2.47 8.82 -11.48
C LEU A 109 1.53 10.03 -11.58
N SER A 110 0.30 9.92 -11.09
CA SER A 110 -0.72 10.97 -11.27
C SER A 110 -1.84 10.87 -10.24
N LYS A 111 -2.10 11.99 -9.55
CA LYS A 111 -3.21 12.13 -8.60
C LYS A 111 -4.57 11.94 -9.27
N ILE A 112 -4.75 12.44 -10.49
CA ILE A 112 -6.02 12.34 -11.23
C ILE A 112 -6.32 10.89 -11.60
N LEU A 113 -5.32 10.17 -12.13
CA LEU A 113 -5.46 8.74 -12.44
C LEU A 113 -5.71 7.92 -11.17
N THR A 114 -5.00 8.22 -10.09
CA THR A 114 -5.19 7.58 -8.78
C THR A 114 -6.63 7.70 -8.30
N MET A 115 -7.18 8.92 -8.30
CA MET A 115 -8.56 9.15 -7.87
C MET A 115 -9.57 8.47 -8.79
N LYS A 116 -9.32 8.44 -10.11
CA LYS A 116 -10.17 7.73 -11.07
C LYS A 116 -10.20 6.23 -10.78
N HIS A 117 -9.04 5.60 -10.59
CA HIS A 117 -8.98 4.17 -10.28
C HIS A 117 -9.58 3.87 -8.91
N LEU A 118 -9.36 4.72 -7.92
CA LEU A 118 -9.96 4.59 -6.60
C LEU A 118 -11.49 4.65 -6.66
N GLY A 119 -12.05 5.57 -7.44
CA GLY A 119 -13.49 5.66 -7.66
C GLY A 119 -14.08 4.38 -8.26
N HIS A 120 -13.44 3.80 -9.28
CA HIS A 120 -13.86 2.52 -9.84
C HIS A 120 -13.71 1.36 -8.84
N ALA A 121 -12.64 1.34 -8.04
CA ALA A 121 -12.47 0.33 -7.00
C ALA A 121 -13.60 0.40 -5.97
N ILE A 122 -13.96 1.60 -5.52
CA ILE A 122 -15.07 1.83 -4.58
C ILE A 122 -16.38 1.33 -5.18
N ILE A 123 -16.75 1.76 -6.39
CA ILE A 123 -18.00 1.35 -7.05
C ILE A 123 -18.09 -0.17 -7.14
N ASN A 124 -17.04 -0.83 -7.64
CA ASN A 124 -17.03 -2.29 -7.78
C ASN A 124 -17.05 -3.02 -6.43
N ALA A 125 -16.47 -2.45 -5.38
CA ALA A 125 -16.51 -3.02 -4.04
C ALA A 125 -17.91 -3.03 -3.42
N PHE A 126 -18.79 -2.12 -3.86
CA PHE A 126 -20.20 -2.09 -3.42
C PHE A 126 -21.13 -2.87 -4.34
N LEU A 127 -20.82 -2.96 -5.64
CA LEU A 127 -21.62 -3.71 -6.60
C LEU A 127 -21.43 -5.23 -6.47
N PHE A 128 -20.20 -5.69 -6.24
CA PHE A 128 -19.86 -7.12 -6.23
C PHE A 128 -19.64 -7.64 -4.81
N ARG A 129 -20.13 -8.86 -4.55
CA ARG A 129 -19.89 -9.56 -3.28
C ARG A 129 -18.43 -9.99 -3.17
N CYS A 130 -17.91 -10.06 -1.95
CA CYS A 130 -16.56 -10.52 -1.69
C CYS A 130 -16.36 -12.00 -2.09
N ASP A 131 -15.16 -12.32 -2.54
CA ASP A 131 -14.77 -13.68 -2.89
C ASP A 131 -14.88 -14.58 -1.64
N PRO A 132 -15.42 -15.81 -1.73
CA PRO A 132 -15.56 -16.71 -0.57
C PRO A 132 -14.23 -17.01 0.13
N SER A 133 -13.15 -17.07 -0.66
CA SER A 133 -11.78 -17.31 -0.18
C SER A 133 -11.15 -16.11 0.53
N PHE A 134 -11.74 -14.92 0.42
CA PHE A 134 -11.14 -13.70 0.95
C PHE A 134 -10.99 -13.72 2.48
N LYS A 135 -11.94 -14.34 3.21
CA LYS A 135 -11.88 -14.47 4.68
C LYS A 135 -10.67 -15.28 5.18
N ASN A 136 -10.15 -16.18 4.35
CA ASN A 136 -9.00 -17.02 4.71
C ASN A 136 -7.66 -16.34 4.36
N ASP A 137 -7.71 -15.22 3.63
CA ASP A 137 -6.54 -14.55 3.05
C ASP A 137 -6.15 -13.24 3.78
N LEU A 138 -6.99 -12.78 4.72
CA LEU A 138 -6.72 -11.68 5.66
C LEU A 138 -6.22 -12.22 7.00
#